data_AF-A0A2G9QGR5-F1
#
_entry.id   AF-A0A2G9QGR5-F1
#
_cell.length_a   1.000
_cell.length_b   1.000
_cell.length_c   1.000
_cell.angle_alpha   90.00
_cell.angle_beta   90.00
_cell.angle_gamma   90.00
#
_symmetry.space_group_name_H-M   'P 1'
#
loop_
_entity.id
_entity.type
_entity.pdbx_description
1 polymer ?
#
loop_
_entity_poly.entity_id
_entity_poly.type
_entity_poly.pdbx_seq_one_letter_code
_entity_poly.pdbx_strand_id
1 'polypeptide(L)'
;NSDTVNEDVKKRRSDQSDVPTSLRQEVECLYKLSMPEDFYTFWTFCTEIDPKTPSDVLKDTLGLQLVGPYDILSGKHTSSKKNCDVNYNLHWRFFYDPPEFQTIIDGDSRTQFHMGYYRDSPEEMPVFVGTNEAVKGCLITPSGDNVFSAVKLFATKKLKEVSDKKTVATIKGLIEKLTAAADKLGYSMEQKSNSMKRRDKKVSTCIFC
;
A
#
# COMPACT_ATOMS: atom_id res chain seq x y z
N ASN A 1 39.26 0.76 33.04
CA ASN A 1 37.89 1.28 32.90
C ASN A 1 37.76 2.05 31.60
N SER A 2 37.43 1.35 30.51
CA SER A 2 36.82 1.91 29.29
C SER A 2 36.91 0.86 28.17
N ASP A 3 36.05 -0.17 28.17
CA ASP A 3 35.94 -1.11 27.03
C ASP A 3 34.58 -1.85 27.01
N THR A 4 33.47 -1.15 27.23
CA THR A 4 32.12 -1.76 27.15
C THR A 4 31.04 -0.76 26.72
N VAL A 5 31.17 -0.13 25.55
CA VAL A 5 30.09 0.73 25.00
C VAL A 5 29.76 0.44 23.52
N ASN A 6 30.45 -0.50 22.86
CA ASN A 6 30.33 -0.65 21.39
C ASN A 6 29.65 -1.92 20.88
N GLU A 7 28.89 -2.64 21.71
CA GLU A 7 28.09 -3.80 21.25
C GLU A 7 26.56 -3.55 21.21
N ASP A 8 26.05 -2.47 21.80
CA ASP A 8 24.59 -2.28 21.96
C ASP A 8 23.88 -1.56 20.79
N VAL A 9 24.57 -1.24 19.69
CA VAL A 9 23.97 -0.51 18.55
C VAL A 9 23.60 -1.45 17.38
N LYS A 10 23.91 -2.75 17.46
CA LYS A 10 23.73 -3.69 16.33
C LYS A 10 22.62 -4.74 16.50
N LYS A 11 21.59 -4.46 17.30
CA LYS A 11 20.48 -5.41 17.50
C LYS A 11 19.06 -4.81 17.47
N ARG A 12 18.78 -3.96 16.48
CA ARG A 12 17.40 -3.53 16.12
C ARG A 12 17.15 -3.60 14.61
N ARG A 13 17.25 -4.80 14.03
CA ARG A 13 16.72 -5.11 12.69
C ARG A 13 16.28 -6.58 12.67
N SER A 14 15.06 -6.83 13.13
CA SER A 14 14.37 -8.11 12.89
C SER A 14 12.86 -7.88 12.93
N ASP A 15 12.37 -6.97 12.11
CA ASP A 15 10.94 -6.89 11.76
C ASP A 15 10.84 -7.05 10.24
N GLN A 16 11.36 -8.18 9.74
CA GLN A 16 11.11 -8.59 8.36
C GLN A 16 9.71 -9.20 8.32
N SER A 17 8.91 -8.84 7.33
CA SER A 17 7.60 -9.49 7.14
C SER A 17 7.76 -11.00 6.97
N ASP A 18 6.77 -11.76 7.43
CA ASP A 18 6.77 -13.23 7.37
C ASP A 18 6.54 -13.79 5.95
N VAL A 19 6.49 -12.91 4.93
CA VAL A 19 6.32 -13.30 3.53
C VAL A 19 7.60 -14.00 3.02
N PRO A 20 7.51 -15.25 2.54
CA PRO A 20 8.66 -16.01 2.06
C PRO A 20 9.43 -15.29 0.96
N THR A 21 10.76 -15.33 1.01
CA THR A 21 11.63 -14.66 0.03
C THR A 21 11.32 -15.05 -1.42
N SER A 22 11.00 -16.32 -1.67
CA SER A 22 10.64 -16.79 -3.01
C SER A 22 9.39 -16.11 -3.55
N LEU A 23 8.39 -15.87 -2.70
CA LEU A 23 7.16 -15.19 -3.07
C LEU A 23 7.38 -13.69 -3.27
N ARG A 24 8.27 -13.07 -2.48
CA ARG A 24 8.71 -11.69 -2.72
C ARG A 24 9.38 -11.54 -4.08
N GLN A 25 10.31 -12.43 -4.40
CA GLN A 25 11.00 -12.48 -5.70
C GLN A 25 10.03 -12.71 -6.85
N GLU A 26 9.01 -13.55 -6.67
CA GLU A 26 7.98 -13.78 -7.67
C GLU A 26 7.18 -12.51 -7.98
N VAL A 27 6.75 -11.76 -6.96
CA VAL A 27 6.07 -10.45 -7.13
C VAL A 27 6.93 -9.50 -7.95
N GLU A 28 8.19 -9.33 -7.55
CA GLU A 28 9.11 -8.39 -8.20
C GLU A 28 9.49 -8.83 -9.62
N CYS A 29 9.60 -10.14 -9.86
CA CYS A 29 9.90 -10.70 -11.19
C CYS A 29 8.73 -10.49 -12.16
N LEU A 30 7.50 -10.76 -11.73
CA LEU A 30 6.30 -10.62 -12.57
C LEU A 30 6.01 -9.16 -12.91
N TYR A 31 6.17 -8.25 -11.95
CA TYR A 31 5.99 -6.80 -12.16
C TYR A 31 7.22 -6.07 -12.67
N LYS A 32 8.42 -6.68 -12.59
CA LYS A 32 9.72 -6.07 -12.94
C LYS A 32 10.01 -4.80 -12.15
N LEU A 33 9.52 -4.71 -10.92
CA LEU A 33 9.64 -3.57 -10.03
C LEU A 33 9.94 -4.05 -8.62
N SER A 34 10.87 -3.39 -7.94
CA SER A 34 11.13 -3.65 -6.51
C SER A 34 9.97 -3.16 -5.66
N MET A 35 9.60 -3.92 -4.64
CA MET A 35 8.50 -3.56 -3.73
C MET A 35 9.04 -3.06 -2.38
N PRO A 36 8.45 -2.00 -1.81
CA PRO A 36 8.90 -1.49 -0.51
C PRO A 36 8.46 -2.41 0.65
N GLU A 37 9.12 -2.35 1.80
CA GLU A 37 8.80 -3.24 2.93
C GLU A 37 7.40 -3.00 3.53
N ASP A 38 6.85 -1.79 3.40
CA ASP A 38 5.49 -1.49 3.87
C ASP A 38 4.44 -2.32 3.11
N PHE A 39 4.69 -2.68 1.84
CA PHE A 39 3.83 -3.58 1.08
C PHE A 39 3.72 -4.97 1.74
N TYR A 40 4.85 -5.59 2.07
CA TYR A 40 4.85 -6.94 2.64
C TYR A 40 4.42 -6.98 4.10
N THR A 41 4.79 -5.96 4.88
CA THR A 41 4.33 -5.86 6.28
C THR A 41 2.84 -5.55 6.35
N PHE A 42 2.28 -4.79 5.40
CA PHE A 42 0.84 -4.59 5.30
C PHE A 42 0.10 -5.88 4.94
N TRP A 43 0.65 -6.71 4.04
CA TRP A 43 0.10 -8.05 3.78
C TRP A 43 0.08 -8.92 5.05
N THR A 44 1.16 -8.88 5.83
CA THR A 44 1.26 -9.61 7.09
C THR A 44 0.21 -9.12 8.08
N PHE A 45 0.05 -7.80 8.22
CA PHE A 45 -1.01 -7.18 9.04
C PHE A 45 -2.41 -7.64 8.62
N CYS A 46 -2.73 -7.67 7.32
CA CYS A 46 -4.01 -8.17 6.84
C CYS A 46 -4.18 -9.67 7.13
N THR A 47 -3.13 -10.46 6.99
CA THR A 47 -3.13 -11.91 7.27
C THR A 47 -3.36 -12.20 8.76
N GLU A 48 -2.82 -11.37 9.67
CA GLU A 48 -3.08 -11.48 11.11
C GLU A 48 -4.55 -11.21 11.46
N ILE A 49 -5.25 -10.36 10.70
CA ILE A 49 -6.67 -10.05 10.92
C ILE A 49 -7.55 -11.19 10.41
N ASP A 50 -7.32 -11.64 9.17
CA ASP A 50 -8.01 -12.79 8.60
C ASP A 50 -7.05 -13.59 7.70
N PRO A 51 -6.55 -14.74 8.19
CA PRO A 51 -5.65 -15.59 7.42
C PRO A 51 -6.30 -16.25 6.19
N LYS A 52 -7.65 -16.33 6.14
CA LYS A 52 -8.36 -17.02 5.05
C LYS A 52 -8.51 -16.13 3.84
N THR A 53 -8.86 -14.87 4.06
CA THR A 53 -9.09 -13.89 3.00
C THR A 53 -8.40 -12.55 3.27
N PRO A 54 -7.04 -12.51 3.36
CA PRO A 54 -6.32 -11.28 3.69
C PRO A 54 -6.58 -10.14 2.71
N SER A 55 -6.79 -10.46 1.43
CA SER A 55 -7.08 -9.45 0.40
C SER A 55 -8.39 -8.70 0.62
N ASP A 56 -9.35 -9.30 1.32
CA ASP A 56 -10.72 -8.79 1.50
C ASP A 56 -10.96 -8.21 2.91
N VAL A 57 -9.96 -8.21 3.79
CA VAL A 57 -10.06 -7.74 5.18
C VAL A 57 -10.65 -6.32 5.31
N LEU A 58 -10.38 -5.46 4.33
CA LEU A 58 -10.85 -4.07 4.34
C LEU A 58 -12.18 -3.87 3.61
N LYS A 59 -12.73 -4.91 2.98
CA LYS A 59 -13.86 -4.80 2.04
C LYS A 59 -15.15 -4.43 2.76
N ASP A 60 -15.49 -5.15 3.82
CA ASP A 60 -16.75 -4.90 4.54
C ASP A 60 -16.71 -3.58 5.32
N THR A 61 -15.54 -3.18 5.83
CA THR A 61 -15.40 -1.98 6.67
C THR A 61 -15.19 -0.73 5.81
N LEU A 62 -14.22 -0.76 4.89
CA LEU A 62 -13.79 0.39 4.11
C LEU A 62 -14.27 0.34 2.66
N GLY A 63 -14.75 -0.80 2.16
CA GLY A 63 -15.03 -0.96 0.74
C GLY A 63 -13.75 -1.02 -0.09
N LEU A 64 -12.64 -1.44 0.53
CA LEU A 64 -11.32 -1.53 -0.10
C LEU A 64 -10.90 -2.99 -0.24
N GLN A 65 -10.23 -3.33 -1.34
CA GLN A 65 -9.69 -4.66 -1.60
C GLN A 65 -8.21 -4.53 -1.99
N LEU A 66 -7.36 -5.40 -1.44
CA LEU A 66 -5.96 -5.50 -1.87
C LEU A 66 -5.90 -6.25 -3.20
N VAL A 67 -5.28 -5.63 -4.19
CA VAL A 67 -5.24 -6.09 -5.58
C VAL A 67 -3.84 -5.93 -6.18
N GLY A 68 -3.68 -6.25 -7.47
CA GLY A 68 -2.43 -6.01 -8.20
C GLY A 68 -1.32 -6.96 -7.71
N PRO A 69 -0.19 -6.45 -7.20
CA PRO A 69 0.86 -7.31 -6.65
C PRO A 69 0.39 -8.15 -5.44
N TYR A 70 -0.66 -7.74 -4.70
CA TYR A 70 -1.25 -8.58 -3.65
C TYR A 70 -1.98 -9.82 -4.21
N ASP A 71 -2.41 -9.82 -5.47
CA ASP A 71 -3.02 -11.00 -6.08
C ASP A 71 -2.00 -12.14 -6.28
N ILE A 72 -0.72 -11.80 -6.39
CA ILE A 72 0.38 -12.77 -6.40
C ILE A 72 0.58 -13.34 -4.99
N LEU A 73 0.60 -12.47 -3.96
CA LEU A 73 0.73 -12.91 -2.55
C LEU A 73 -0.43 -13.81 -2.10
N SER A 74 -1.63 -13.58 -2.64
CA SER A 74 -2.81 -14.43 -2.38
C SER A 74 -2.88 -15.68 -3.25
N GLY A 75 -1.93 -15.89 -4.18
CA GLY A 75 -1.87 -17.06 -5.07
C GLY A 75 -2.93 -17.08 -6.16
N LYS A 76 -3.71 -16.00 -6.34
CA LYS A 76 -4.78 -15.93 -7.35
C LYS A 76 -4.25 -16.07 -8.77
N HIS A 77 -3.00 -15.68 -9.02
CA HIS A 77 -2.38 -15.81 -10.34
C HIS A 77 -2.18 -17.27 -10.77
N THR A 78 -1.99 -18.20 -9.83
CA THR A 78 -1.78 -19.63 -10.12
C THR A 78 -3.07 -20.42 -10.36
N SER A 79 -4.22 -19.86 -9.96
CA SER A 79 -5.53 -20.53 -10.04
C SER A 79 -6.08 -20.60 -11.48
N SER A 80 -5.49 -19.86 -12.41
CA SER A 80 -5.88 -19.81 -13.81
C SER A 80 -5.26 -20.99 -14.57
N LYS A 81 -6.02 -22.06 -14.85
CA LYS A 81 -5.60 -23.18 -15.73
C LYS A 81 -5.30 -22.80 -17.19
N LYS A 82 -5.24 -21.52 -17.52
CA LYS A 82 -4.85 -21.03 -18.85
C LYS A 82 -3.49 -20.37 -18.72
N ASN A 83 -2.49 -20.99 -19.34
CA ASN A 83 -1.22 -20.37 -19.74
C ASN A 83 -1.49 -19.24 -20.74
N CYS A 84 -2.19 -18.20 -20.32
CA CYS A 84 -2.19 -16.93 -21.01
C CYS A 84 -1.09 -16.12 -20.34
N ASP A 85 -0.11 -15.65 -21.12
CA ASP A 85 0.88 -14.68 -20.64
C ASP A 85 0.13 -13.46 -20.09
N VAL A 86 -0.09 -13.43 -18.78
CA VAL A 86 -0.76 -12.31 -18.12
C VAL A 86 0.19 -11.12 -18.21
N ASN A 87 -0.24 -10.06 -18.88
CA ASN A 87 0.52 -8.82 -18.92
C ASN A 87 0.29 -8.05 -17.62
N TYR A 88 1.17 -8.26 -16.63
CA TYR A 88 1.11 -7.59 -15.32
C TYR A 88 1.23 -6.07 -15.40
N ASN A 89 1.75 -5.51 -16.50
CA ASN A 89 1.75 -4.06 -16.71
C ASN A 89 0.34 -3.50 -16.90
N LEU A 90 -0.64 -4.33 -17.25
CA LEU A 90 -2.04 -3.94 -17.43
C LEU A 90 -2.94 -4.45 -16.30
N HIS A 91 -2.40 -5.27 -15.40
CA HIS A 91 -3.15 -5.87 -14.31
C HIS A 91 -3.52 -4.80 -13.27
N TRP A 92 -4.82 -4.50 -13.15
CA TRP A 92 -5.39 -3.40 -12.35
C TRP A 92 -4.94 -1.99 -12.76
N ARG A 93 -4.48 -1.82 -14.00
CA ARG A 93 -4.13 -0.49 -14.52
C ARG A 93 -5.39 0.21 -15.02
N PHE A 94 -5.80 1.26 -14.30
CA PHE A 94 -6.94 2.09 -14.68
C PHE A 94 -6.58 3.00 -15.86
N PHE A 95 -7.62 3.59 -16.46
CA PHE A 95 -7.49 4.35 -17.71
C PHE A 95 -6.51 5.53 -17.61
N TYR A 96 -6.48 6.21 -16.47
CA TYR A 96 -5.63 7.38 -16.23
C TYR A 96 -4.34 7.07 -15.49
N ASP A 97 -4.07 5.80 -15.17
CA ASP A 97 -2.85 5.43 -14.46
C ASP A 97 -1.65 5.64 -15.38
N PRO A 98 -0.72 6.55 -15.06
CA PRO A 98 0.52 6.69 -15.80
C PRO A 98 1.46 5.51 -15.46
N PRO A 99 2.51 5.22 -16.25
CA PRO A 99 3.42 4.11 -15.96
C PRO A 99 4.11 4.20 -14.59
N GLU A 100 4.23 5.40 -14.02
CA GLU A 100 4.73 5.67 -12.67
C GLU A 100 3.82 5.13 -11.56
N PHE A 101 2.53 4.91 -11.87
CA PHE A 101 1.52 4.56 -10.89
C PHE A 101 1.14 3.08 -10.96
N GLN A 102 1.42 2.34 -9.88
CA GLN A 102 1.14 0.92 -9.75
C GLN A 102 0.04 0.69 -8.71
N THR A 103 -1.15 0.32 -9.17
CA THR A 103 -2.31 0.05 -8.29
C THR A 103 -2.08 -1.13 -7.35
N ILE A 104 -2.42 -0.93 -6.08
CA ILE A 104 -2.30 -1.92 -5.00
C ILE A 104 -3.60 -2.11 -4.22
N ILE A 105 -4.54 -1.14 -4.27
CA ILE A 105 -5.83 -1.21 -3.58
C ILE A 105 -6.92 -0.74 -4.54
N ASP A 106 -7.99 -1.52 -4.68
CA ASP A 106 -9.23 -1.16 -5.37
C ASP A 106 -10.30 -0.72 -4.35
N GLY A 107 -11.23 0.14 -4.77
CA GLY A 107 -12.25 0.74 -3.92
C GLY A 107 -13.64 0.82 -4.54
N ASP A 108 -14.31 1.98 -4.46
CA ASP A 108 -15.66 2.16 -5.01
C ASP A 108 -15.63 2.06 -6.54
N SER A 109 -16.18 0.96 -7.06
CA SER A 109 -16.24 0.67 -8.49
C SER A 109 -17.04 1.71 -9.30
N ARG A 110 -17.93 2.48 -8.66
CA ARG A 110 -18.71 3.54 -9.33
C ARG A 110 -17.88 4.77 -9.63
N THR A 111 -16.92 5.11 -8.77
CA THR A 111 -15.98 6.21 -9.01
C THR A 111 -14.66 5.72 -9.57
N GLN A 112 -14.46 4.39 -9.63
CA GLN A 112 -13.19 3.75 -9.89
C GLN A 112 -12.11 4.28 -8.95
N PHE A 113 -12.45 4.44 -7.67
CA PHE A 113 -11.50 4.85 -6.66
C PHE A 113 -10.46 3.74 -6.46
N HIS A 114 -9.19 4.08 -6.48
CA HIS A 114 -8.11 3.13 -6.24
C HIS A 114 -6.88 3.84 -5.66
N MET A 115 -5.97 3.07 -5.07
CA MET A 115 -4.70 3.55 -4.54
C MET A 115 -3.52 2.80 -5.16
N GLY A 116 -2.42 3.49 -5.35
CA GLY A 116 -1.24 2.95 -6.01
C GLY A 116 0.06 3.57 -5.53
N TYR A 117 1.14 2.81 -5.65
CA TYR A 117 2.50 3.33 -5.45
C TYR A 117 2.90 4.19 -6.64
N TYR A 118 3.42 5.39 -6.38
CA TYR A 118 3.96 6.27 -7.40
C TYR A 118 5.50 6.21 -7.40
N ARG A 119 6.11 5.92 -8.54
CA ARG A 119 7.58 5.86 -8.73
C ARG A 119 8.02 6.88 -9.77
N ASP A 120 9.00 7.70 -9.42
CA ASP A 120 9.60 8.65 -10.38
C ASP A 120 10.51 7.92 -11.41
N SER A 121 11.09 6.77 -11.04
CA SER A 121 11.82 5.85 -11.93
C SER A 121 11.54 4.39 -11.55
N PRO A 122 11.54 3.45 -12.51
CA PRO A 122 11.27 2.03 -12.23
C PRO A 122 12.36 1.36 -11.38
N GLU A 123 13.58 1.91 -11.36
CA GLU A 123 14.69 1.45 -10.52
C GLU A 123 14.63 1.97 -9.07
N GLU A 124 13.79 2.97 -8.81
CA GLU A 124 13.63 3.58 -7.49
C GLU A 124 12.43 3.01 -6.71
N MET A 125 12.49 3.13 -5.39
CA MET A 125 11.35 2.82 -4.52
C MET A 125 10.23 3.85 -4.71
N PRO A 126 8.97 3.48 -4.44
CA PRO A 126 7.86 4.43 -4.46
C PRO A 126 8.13 5.66 -3.59
N VAL A 127 7.80 6.83 -4.12
CA VAL A 127 7.97 8.11 -3.41
C VAL A 127 6.78 8.44 -2.51
N PHE A 128 5.60 7.91 -2.84
CA PHE A 128 4.38 7.99 -2.03
C PHE A 128 3.32 7.00 -2.52
N VAL A 129 2.23 6.86 -1.75
CA VAL A 129 0.99 6.22 -2.19
C VAL A 129 0.01 7.30 -2.65
N GLY A 130 -0.42 7.23 -3.90
CA GLY A 130 -1.41 8.14 -4.47
C GLY A 130 -2.80 7.52 -4.54
N THR A 131 -3.82 8.36 -4.65
CA THR A 131 -5.21 7.94 -4.89
C THR A 131 -5.77 8.64 -6.11
N ASN A 132 -6.57 7.93 -6.91
CA ASN A 132 -7.30 8.50 -8.02
C ASN A 132 -8.75 7.95 -8.06
N GLU A 133 -9.66 8.75 -8.60
CA GLU A 133 -11.01 8.33 -8.97
C GLU A 133 -11.13 8.46 -10.49
N ALA A 134 -10.88 7.37 -11.21
CA ALA A 134 -10.69 7.42 -12.66
C ALA A 134 -11.92 7.92 -13.43
N VAL A 135 -13.12 7.85 -12.82
CA VAL A 135 -14.34 8.45 -13.40
C VAL A 135 -14.34 9.98 -13.31
N LYS A 136 -13.68 10.57 -12.30
CA LYS A 136 -13.65 12.03 -12.08
C LYS A 136 -12.53 12.73 -12.86
N GLY A 137 -11.50 11.99 -13.25
CA GLY A 137 -10.40 12.50 -14.07
C GLY A 137 -9.05 11.89 -13.71
N CYS A 138 -7.98 12.53 -14.16
CA CYS A 138 -6.62 12.01 -14.07
C CYS A 138 -5.83 12.45 -12.83
N LEU A 139 -6.40 13.28 -11.96
CA LEU A 139 -5.71 13.82 -10.80
C LEU A 139 -5.30 12.72 -9.81
N ILE A 140 -4.02 12.61 -9.51
CA ILE A 140 -3.46 11.71 -8.51
C ILE A 140 -3.16 12.53 -7.24
N THR A 141 -3.88 12.23 -6.17
CA THR A 141 -3.68 12.92 -4.88
C THR A 141 -2.73 12.11 -3.99
N PRO A 142 -1.60 12.68 -3.53
CA PRO A 142 -0.73 12.00 -2.57
C PRO A 142 -1.45 11.74 -1.24
N SER A 143 -1.32 10.52 -0.72
CA SER A 143 -2.00 10.04 0.47
C SER A 143 -1.03 9.29 1.39
N GLY A 144 0.06 9.98 1.77
CA GLY A 144 1.10 9.43 2.64
C GLY A 144 2.21 8.68 1.90
N ASP A 145 3.30 8.37 2.61
CA ASP A 145 4.51 7.77 2.01
C ASP A 145 4.57 6.25 2.13
N ASN A 146 3.54 5.63 2.71
CA ASN A 146 3.39 4.18 2.87
C ASN A 146 1.92 3.77 2.88
N VAL A 147 1.63 2.50 2.61
CA VAL A 147 0.25 1.98 2.50
C VAL A 147 -0.55 2.07 3.80
N PHE A 148 0.09 1.94 4.97
CA PHE A 148 -0.59 2.08 6.27
C PHE A 148 -1.15 3.50 6.43
N SER A 149 -0.35 4.51 6.13
CA SER A 149 -0.76 5.91 6.18
C SER A 149 -1.89 6.21 5.20
N ALA A 150 -1.83 5.67 3.97
CA ALA A 150 -2.88 5.85 2.96
C ALA A 150 -4.23 5.28 3.42
N VAL A 151 -4.24 4.04 3.91
CA VAL A 151 -5.46 3.38 4.39
C VAL A 151 -6.00 4.08 5.63
N LYS A 152 -5.15 4.54 6.56
CA LYS A 152 -5.58 5.32 7.72
C LYS A 152 -6.23 6.64 7.31
N LEU A 153 -5.66 7.37 6.36
CA LEU A 153 -6.22 8.63 5.86
C LEU A 153 -7.60 8.42 5.23
N PHE A 154 -7.72 7.38 4.40
CA PHE A 154 -9.00 6.99 3.82
C PHE A 154 -10.02 6.61 4.90
N ALA A 155 -9.66 5.75 5.85
CA ALA A 155 -10.52 5.34 6.96
C ALA A 155 -10.97 6.53 7.80
N THR A 156 -10.08 7.49 8.06
CA THR A 156 -10.37 8.72 8.81
C THR A 156 -11.34 9.63 8.05
N LYS A 157 -11.21 9.72 6.71
CA LYS A 157 -12.16 10.44 5.86
C LYS A 157 -13.53 9.77 5.90
N LYS A 158 -13.59 8.45 5.70
CA LYS A 158 -14.83 7.66 5.74
C LYS A 158 -15.54 7.75 7.09
N LEU A 159 -14.78 7.79 8.19
CA LEU A 159 -15.33 7.97 9.55
C LEU A 159 -16.15 9.26 9.70
N LYS A 160 -15.82 10.31 8.95
CA LYS A 160 -16.56 11.59 8.95
C LYS A 160 -17.84 11.56 8.11
N GLU A 161 -17.92 10.62 7.16
CA GLU A 161 -19.04 10.48 6.23
C GLU A 161 -20.11 9.50 6.75
N VAL A 162 -19.72 8.59 7.65
CA VAL A 162 -20.61 7.56 8.21
C VAL A 162 -21.26 8.03 9.52
N SER A 163 -22.58 7.85 9.64
CA SER A 163 -23.35 8.15 10.86
C SER A 163 -23.74 6.92 11.68
N ASP A 164 -23.65 5.72 11.11
CA ASP A 164 -23.97 4.47 11.80
C ASP A 164 -22.96 4.16 12.91
N LYS A 165 -23.46 4.02 14.14
CA LYS A 165 -22.62 3.83 15.35
C LYS A 165 -21.79 2.55 15.29
N LYS A 166 -22.34 1.47 14.73
CA LYS A 166 -21.64 0.18 14.64
C LYS A 166 -20.46 0.28 13.68
N THR A 167 -20.70 0.84 12.49
CA THR A 167 -19.67 1.07 11.47
C THR A 167 -18.60 2.04 11.96
N VAL A 168 -18.99 3.12 12.64
CA VAL A 168 -18.07 4.06 13.29
C VAL A 168 -17.14 3.35 14.29
N ALA A 169 -17.67 2.46 15.13
CA ALA A 169 -16.86 1.69 16.08
C ALA A 169 -15.89 0.74 15.37
N THR A 170 -16.34 0.04 14.32
CA THR A 170 -15.49 -0.85 13.52
C THR A 170 -14.35 -0.09 12.84
N ILE A 171 -14.63 1.06 12.21
CA ILE A 171 -13.62 1.89 11.55
C ILE A 171 -12.60 2.41 12.59
N LYS A 172 -13.04 2.85 13.77
CA LYS A 172 -12.14 3.29 14.85
C LYS A 172 -11.21 2.16 15.31
N GLY A 173 -11.74 0.97 15.57
CA GLY A 173 -10.93 -0.19 15.97
C GLY A 173 -9.92 -0.58 14.90
N LEU A 174 -10.27 -0.45 13.61
CA LEU A 174 -9.33 -0.67 12.51
C LEU A 174 -8.22 0.39 12.48
N ILE A 175 -8.55 1.67 12.67
CA ILE A 175 -7.56 2.77 12.73
C ILE A 175 -6.59 2.57 13.90
N GLU A 176 -7.07 2.12 15.05
CA GLU A 176 -6.24 1.81 16.21
C GLU A 176 -5.26 0.67 15.90
N LYS A 177 -5.74 -0.44 15.33
CA LYS A 177 -4.88 -1.56 14.90
C LYS A 177 -3.83 -1.14 13.86
N LEU A 178 -4.24 -0.38 12.84
CA LEU A 178 -3.34 0.16 11.81
C LEU A 178 -2.25 1.06 12.43
N THR A 179 -2.64 1.93 13.36
CA THR A 179 -1.70 2.85 14.01
C THR A 179 -0.72 2.09 14.90
N ALA A 180 -1.19 1.15 15.71
CA ALA A 180 -0.32 0.33 16.55
C ALA A 180 0.68 -0.51 15.73
N ALA A 181 0.24 -1.11 14.62
CA ALA A 181 1.09 -1.88 13.73
C ALA A 181 2.19 -1.01 13.10
N ALA A 182 1.81 0.17 12.60
CA ALA A 182 2.77 1.09 11.99
C ALA A 182 3.75 1.70 13.00
N ASP A 183 3.29 2.04 14.21
CA ASP A 183 4.15 2.54 15.28
C ASP A 183 5.19 1.49 15.67
N LYS A 184 4.80 0.21 15.74
CA LYS A 184 5.72 -0.91 15.97
C LYS A 184 6.77 -1.01 14.86
N LEU A 185 6.36 -0.84 13.60
CA LEU A 185 7.21 -0.95 12.42
C LEU A 185 8.00 0.34 12.10
N GLY A 186 7.72 1.44 12.80
CA GLY A 186 8.36 2.74 12.59
C GLY A 186 7.91 3.50 11.34
N TYR A 187 6.69 3.23 10.84
CA TYR A 187 6.14 3.94 9.68
C TYR A 187 5.51 5.28 10.06
N SER A 188 5.73 6.28 9.20
CA SER A 188 5.07 7.58 9.33
C SER A 188 3.56 7.46 9.10
N MET A 189 2.77 8.21 9.86
CA MET A 189 1.32 8.29 9.71
C MET A 189 0.85 9.66 9.19
N GLU A 190 1.79 10.46 8.68
CA GLU A 190 1.51 11.79 8.13
C GLU A 190 0.95 11.70 6.70
N GLN A 191 0.02 12.59 6.36
CA GLN A 191 -0.46 12.75 4.98
C GLN A 191 0.65 13.18 4.02
N LYS A 192 1.60 13.99 4.52
CA LYS A 192 2.71 14.52 3.73
C LYS A 192 3.99 14.52 4.55
N SER A 193 4.78 13.47 4.37
CA SER A 193 6.01 13.27 5.11
C SER A 193 7.15 14.19 4.66
N ASN A 194 8.25 14.18 5.40
CA ASN A 194 9.44 14.95 5.07
C ASN A 194 10.13 14.49 3.78
N SER A 195 10.06 13.19 3.42
CA SER A 195 10.57 12.68 2.14
C SER A 195 9.75 13.24 0.98
N MET A 196 8.42 13.25 1.10
CA MET A 196 7.52 13.85 0.10
C MET A 196 7.81 15.34 -0.09
N LYS A 197 7.95 16.11 1.00
CA LYS A 197 8.32 17.55 0.94
C LYS A 197 9.69 17.79 0.29
N ARG A 198 10.65 16.87 0.47
CA ARG A 198 11.96 16.94 -0.20
C ARG A 198 11.86 16.63 -1.69
N ARG A 199 11.00 15.67 -2.07
CA ARG A 199 10.72 15.33 -3.47
C ARG A 199 10.08 16.51 -4.20
N ASP A 200 9.11 17.19 -3.59
CA ASP A 200 8.45 18.36 -4.18
C ASP A 200 9.42 19.45 -4.66
N LYS A 201 10.57 19.62 -3.99
CA LYS A 201 11.61 20.59 -4.38
C LYS A 201 12.35 20.19 -5.67
N LYS A 202 12.26 18.92 -6.06
CA LYS A 202 12.88 18.36 -7.27
C LYS A 202 11.88 18.23 -8.43
N VAL A 203 10.58 18.42 -8.15
CA VAL A 203 9.53 18.36 -9.18
C VAL A 203 9.73 19.53 -10.13
N SER A 204 10.00 19.20 -11.40
CA SER A 204 10.28 20.21 -12.43
C SER A 204 8.99 20.86 -12.96
N THR A 205 7.88 20.12 -12.98
CA THR A 205 6.57 20.64 -13.35
C THR A 205 5.47 19.75 -12.76
N CYS A 206 4.33 20.33 -12.40
CA CYS A 206 3.11 19.54 -12.18
C CYS A 206 2.50 19.26 -13.55
N ILE A 207 2.42 17.98 -13.92
CA ILE A 207 1.69 17.53 -15.11
C ILE A 207 0.19 17.53 -14.82
N PHE A 208 -0.64 17.20 -15.82
CA PHE A 208 -2.11 17.24 -15.67
C PHE A 208 -2.66 16.31 -14.57
N CYS A 209 -1.91 15.26 -14.22
CA CYS A 209 -2.23 14.29 -13.19
C CYS A 209 -1.65 14.68 -11.82
#